data_AF-A0A1F5KU55-F1
#
_entry.id   AF-A0A1F5KU55-F1
#
_cell.length_a   1.000
_cell.length_b   1.000
_cell.length_c   1.000
_cell.angle_alpha   90.00
_cell.angle_beta   90.00
_cell.angle_gamma   90.00
#
_symmetry.space_group_name_H-M   'P 1'
#
loop_
_entity.id
_entity.type
_entity.pdbx_description
1 polymer ?
#
loop_
_entity_poly.entity_id
_entity_poly.type
_entity_poly.pdbx_seq_one_letter_code
_entity_poly.pdbx_strand_id
1 'polypeptide(L)'
;MKLSLILIFLLVLPSVVSARVTPNDYYQQSRANFESQLSKISDVGKRDKVKQADQLLYDINQKVCSRFDEDLNKLSVILEELKRRNGVTETVVAFGQGDTQLDTAAYWLNYAAEAVAYQKIQDYTPSLNLSSLSGSFTIQINSLKGDLGVLKNKILRAKSEVKKAVDQYDK
;
A
#
# COMPACT_ATOMS: atom_id res chain seq x y z
N MET A 1 -35.73 48.65 -47.58
CA MET A 1 -35.34 47.96 -46.32
C MET A 1 -34.99 46.51 -46.63
N LYS A 2 -33.70 46.16 -46.64
CA LYS A 2 -33.23 44.76 -46.57
C LYS A 2 -32.24 44.70 -45.42
N LEU A 3 -32.71 44.25 -44.26
CA LEU A 3 -31.88 43.99 -43.08
C LEU A 3 -31.28 42.59 -43.28
N SER A 4 -29.98 42.54 -43.58
CA SER A 4 -29.19 41.31 -43.47
C SER A 4 -28.77 41.16 -42.01
N LEU A 5 -29.37 40.21 -41.29
CA LEU A 5 -28.90 39.82 -39.96
C LEU A 5 -28.21 38.46 -40.06
N ILE A 6 -27.00 38.44 -39.53
CA ILE A 6 -26.02 37.36 -39.46
C ILE A 6 -26.54 36.22 -38.58
N LEU A 7 -26.29 34.96 -38.98
CA LEU A 7 -26.28 33.83 -38.04
C LEU A 7 -25.08 32.92 -38.33
N ILE A 8 -23.95 33.22 -37.69
CA ILE A 8 -22.79 32.33 -37.61
C ILE A 8 -23.09 31.33 -36.50
N PHE A 9 -23.46 30.11 -36.87
CA PHE A 9 -23.66 29.00 -35.95
C PHE A 9 -22.31 28.33 -35.68
N LEU A 10 -21.61 28.79 -34.64
CA LEU A 10 -20.39 28.17 -34.13
C LEU A 10 -20.75 26.87 -33.41
N LEU A 11 -20.57 25.74 -34.08
CA LEU A 11 -20.65 24.38 -33.51
C LEU A 11 -19.51 24.17 -32.50
N VAL A 12 -19.77 24.46 -31.24
CA VAL A 12 -18.94 24.00 -30.12
C VAL A 12 -19.36 22.56 -29.83
N LEU A 13 -18.64 21.59 -30.43
CA LEU A 13 -18.77 20.20 -30.03
C LEU A 13 -18.12 20.02 -28.65
N PRO A 14 -18.83 19.53 -27.62
CA PRO A 14 -18.23 19.27 -26.33
C PRO A 14 -17.22 18.13 -26.47
N SER A 15 -15.96 18.43 -26.21
CA SER A 15 -14.90 17.43 -26.07
C SER A 15 -15.29 16.47 -24.95
N VAL A 16 -15.51 15.19 -25.28
CA VAL A 16 -15.64 14.12 -24.28
C VAL A 16 -14.33 14.02 -23.52
N VAL A 17 -14.29 14.61 -22.33
CA VAL A 17 -13.19 14.42 -21.38
C VAL A 17 -13.33 13.02 -20.80
N SER A 18 -12.56 12.06 -21.32
CA SER A 18 -12.40 10.76 -20.64
C SER A 18 -11.80 11.02 -19.26
N ALA A 19 -12.58 10.76 -18.21
CA ALA A 19 -12.09 10.80 -16.84
C ALA A 19 -10.92 9.82 -16.69
N ARG A 20 -9.82 10.27 -16.07
CA ARG A 20 -8.68 9.40 -15.76
C ARG A 20 -9.13 8.38 -14.72
N VAL A 21 -8.88 7.09 -15.00
CA VAL A 21 -9.10 6.01 -14.03
C VAL A 21 -8.12 6.19 -12.87
N THR A 22 -8.63 6.24 -11.65
CA THR A 22 -7.88 6.36 -10.40
C THR A 22 -7.65 4.97 -9.78
N PRO A 23 -6.65 4.81 -8.89
CA PRO A 23 -6.47 3.56 -8.13
C PRO A 23 -7.72 3.11 -7.36
N ASN A 24 -8.50 4.06 -6.85
CA ASN A 24 -9.76 3.77 -6.17
C ASN A 24 -10.79 3.15 -7.13
N ASP A 25 -10.84 3.55 -8.39
CA ASP A 25 -11.76 2.98 -9.37
C ASP A 25 -11.50 1.48 -9.60
N TYR A 26 -10.22 1.08 -9.65
CA TYR A 26 -9.84 -0.33 -9.73
C TYR A 26 -10.29 -1.13 -8.49
N TYR A 27 -10.11 -0.56 -7.29
CA TYR A 27 -10.60 -1.17 -6.05
C TYR A 27 -12.12 -1.35 -6.06
N GLN A 28 -12.86 -0.29 -6.39
CA GLN A 28 -14.33 -0.34 -6.44
C GLN A 28 -14.83 -1.37 -7.46
N GLN A 29 -14.16 -1.48 -8.62
CA GLN A 29 -14.48 -2.48 -9.63
C GLN A 29 -14.22 -3.92 -9.13
N SER A 30 -13.06 -4.17 -8.51
CA SER A 30 -12.71 -5.45 -7.89
C SER A 30 -13.77 -5.87 -6.87
N ARG A 31 -14.17 -4.93 -6.01
CA ARG A 31 -15.16 -5.14 -4.94
C ARG A 31 -16.56 -5.39 -5.48
N ALA A 32 -17.00 -4.63 -6.47
CA ALA A 32 -18.29 -4.85 -7.14
C ALA A 32 -18.35 -6.23 -7.82
N ASN A 33 -17.26 -6.66 -8.46
CA ASN A 33 -17.17 -7.98 -9.06
C ASN A 33 -17.24 -9.10 -8.02
N PHE A 34 -16.54 -8.96 -6.89
CA PHE A 34 -16.61 -9.90 -5.78
C PHE A 34 -18.04 -10.04 -5.26
N GLU A 35 -18.71 -8.94 -4.92
CA GLU A 35 -20.08 -8.96 -4.39
C GLU A 35 -21.09 -9.55 -5.40
N SER A 36 -20.91 -9.25 -6.69
CA SER A 36 -21.71 -9.81 -7.78
C SER A 36 -21.56 -11.33 -7.90
N GLN A 37 -20.36 -11.87 -7.73
CA GLN A 37 -20.15 -13.32 -7.75
C GLN A 37 -20.63 -13.97 -6.45
N LEU A 38 -20.43 -13.30 -5.32
CA LEU A 38 -20.86 -13.76 -4.01
C LEU A 38 -22.38 -13.95 -3.93
N SER A 39 -23.16 -13.05 -4.55
CA SER A 39 -24.63 -13.15 -4.57
C SER A 39 -25.14 -14.38 -5.32
N LYS A 40 -24.34 -14.93 -6.24
CA LYS A 40 -24.66 -16.14 -7.02
C LYS A 40 -24.46 -17.44 -6.23
N ILE A 41 -23.83 -17.38 -5.05
CA ILE A 41 -23.68 -18.55 -4.18
C ILE A 41 -25.00 -18.77 -3.43
N SER A 42 -25.77 -19.78 -3.83
CA SER A 42 -27.08 -20.10 -3.22
C SER A 42 -26.97 -20.43 -1.73
N ASP A 43 -26.02 -21.29 -1.36
CA ASP A 43 -25.75 -21.69 0.01
C ASP A 43 -25.27 -20.51 0.87
N VAL A 44 -26.09 -20.14 1.86
CA VAL A 44 -25.83 -19.01 2.77
C VAL A 44 -24.59 -19.27 3.63
N GLY A 45 -24.45 -20.46 4.20
CA GLY A 45 -23.30 -20.79 5.05
C GLY A 45 -21.99 -20.78 4.26
N LYS A 46 -22.02 -21.22 3.00
CA LYS A 46 -20.86 -21.13 2.09
C LYS A 46 -20.53 -19.67 1.76
N ARG A 47 -21.54 -18.84 1.50
CA ARG A 47 -21.39 -17.41 1.22
C ARG A 47 -20.78 -16.67 2.42
N ASP A 48 -21.23 -16.97 3.63
CA ASP A 48 -20.69 -16.37 4.85
C ASP A 48 -19.24 -16.77 5.08
N LYS A 49 -18.88 -18.03 4.82
CA LYS A 49 -17.46 -18.47 4.85
C LYS A 49 -16.60 -17.73 3.84
N VAL A 50 -17.10 -17.45 2.64
CA VAL A 50 -16.38 -16.66 1.63
C VAL A 50 -16.17 -15.22 2.12
N LYS A 51 -17.19 -14.59 2.69
CA LYS A 51 -17.07 -13.25 3.30
C LYS A 51 -16.04 -13.23 4.43
N GLN A 52 -16.10 -14.22 5.32
CA GLN A 52 -15.16 -14.34 6.44
C GLN A 52 -13.71 -14.54 5.95
N ALA A 53 -13.50 -15.36 4.93
CA ALA A 53 -12.18 -15.60 4.36
C ALA A 53 -11.61 -14.34 3.68
N ASP A 54 -12.46 -13.58 2.98
CA ASP A 54 -12.08 -12.30 2.38
C ASP A 54 -11.73 -11.25 3.45
N GLN A 55 -12.56 -11.11 4.48
CA GLN A 55 -12.25 -10.26 5.63
C GLN A 55 -10.95 -10.67 6.32
N LEU A 56 -10.71 -11.97 6.47
CA LEU A 56 -9.49 -12.48 7.11
C LEU A 56 -8.21 -12.11 6.33
N LEU A 57 -8.25 -12.09 4.98
CA LEU A 57 -7.12 -11.62 4.17
C LEU A 57 -6.79 -10.15 4.47
N TYR A 58 -7.82 -9.32 4.52
CA TYR A 58 -7.68 -7.91 4.89
C TYR A 58 -7.12 -7.75 6.31
N ASP A 59 -7.70 -8.45 7.28
CA ASP A 59 -7.31 -8.36 8.69
C ASP A 59 -5.86 -8.82 8.90
N ILE A 60 -5.42 -9.88 8.22
CA ILE A 60 -4.01 -10.32 8.25
C ILE A 60 -3.09 -9.23 7.73
N ASN A 61 -3.43 -8.62 6.58
CA ASN A 61 -2.64 -7.53 6.00
C ASN A 61 -2.52 -6.36 6.99
N GLN A 62 -3.64 -5.88 7.52
CA GLN A 62 -3.67 -4.75 8.46
C GLN A 62 -2.93 -5.06 9.76
N LYS A 63 -3.09 -6.27 10.31
CA LYS A 63 -2.43 -6.69 11.54
C LYS A 63 -0.91 -6.73 11.38
N VAL A 64 -0.42 -7.28 10.27
CA VAL A 64 1.02 -7.34 10.00
C VAL A 64 1.58 -5.94 9.76
N CYS A 65 0.89 -5.11 8.97
CA CYS A 65 1.30 -3.72 8.74
C CYS A 65 1.35 -2.91 10.05
N SER A 66 0.34 -3.04 10.90
CA SER A 66 0.29 -2.34 12.19
C SER A 66 1.46 -2.76 13.09
N ARG A 67 1.81 -4.05 13.11
CA ARG A 67 2.96 -4.52 13.87
C ARG A 67 4.29 -3.97 13.31
N PHE A 68 4.43 -3.89 12.00
CA PHE A 68 5.64 -3.34 11.39
C PHE A 68 5.75 -1.83 11.60
N ASP A 69 4.65 -1.08 11.60
CA ASP A 69 4.65 0.33 11.99
C ASP A 69 5.11 0.53 13.44
N GLU A 70 4.63 -0.29 14.38
CA GLU A 70 5.11 -0.25 15.77
C GLU A 70 6.62 -0.48 15.86
N ASP A 71 7.13 -1.47 15.12
CA ASP A 71 8.56 -1.78 15.08
C ASP A 71 9.36 -0.61 14.48
N LEU A 72 8.88 0.00 13.39
CA LEU A 72 9.51 1.15 12.75
C LEU A 72 9.49 2.40 13.63
N ASN A 73 8.41 2.65 14.35
CA ASN A 73 8.32 3.75 15.31
C ASN A 73 9.36 3.61 16.42
N LYS A 74 9.53 2.40 16.98
CA LYS A 74 10.57 2.13 17.99
C LYS A 74 11.97 2.37 17.44
N LEU A 75 12.25 1.89 16.23
CA LEU A 75 13.55 2.10 15.59
C LEU A 75 13.83 3.58 15.29
N SER A 76 12.80 4.33 14.89
CA SER A 76 12.88 5.76 14.64
C SER A 76 13.22 6.50 15.93
N VAL A 77 12.54 6.17 17.04
CA VAL A 77 12.85 6.74 18.37
C VAL A 77 14.31 6.45 18.79
N ILE A 78 14.80 5.23 18.57
CA ILE A 78 16.21 4.88 18.86
C ILE A 78 17.15 5.75 18.02
N LEU A 79 16.88 5.87 16.72
CA LEU A 79 17.73 6.63 15.81
C LEU A 79 17.74 8.12 16.13
N GLU A 80 16.59 8.71 16.46
CA GLU A 80 16.49 10.12 16.86
C GLU A 80 17.23 10.39 18.18
N GLU A 81 17.15 9.48 19.15
CA GLU A 81 17.92 9.59 20.38
C GLU A 81 19.43 9.50 20.13
N LEU A 82 19.88 8.61 19.24
CA LEU A 82 21.30 8.53 18.84
C LEU A 82 21.78 9.84 18.19
N LYS A 83 21.00 10.39 17.24
CA LYS A 83 21.31 11.67 16.58
C LYS A 83 21.44 12.78 17.61
N ARG A 84 20.48 12.88 18.53
CA ARG A 84 20.47 13.88 19.61
C ARG A 84 21.72 13.80 20.48
N ARG A 85 22.15 12.60 20.89
CA ARG A 85 23.36 12.40 21.71
C ARG A 85 24.64 12.78 20.97
N ASN A 86 24.67 12.58 19.66
CA ASN A 86 25.83 12.83 18.81
C ASN A 86 25.82 14.23 18.17
N GLY A 87 24.90 15.11 18.58
CA GLY A 87 24.83 16.49 18.08
C GLY A 87 24.44 16.61 16.60
N VAL A 88 23.82 15.57 16.02
CA VAL A 88 23.36 15.58 14.63
C VAL A 88 21.95 16.16 14.58
N THR A 89 21.80 17.35 14.00
CA THR A 89 20.52 18.09 13.95
C THR A 89 19.80 18.00 12.61
N GLU A 90 20.49 17.64 11.52
CA GLU A 90 19.89 17.51 10.19
C GLU A 90 20.14 16.11 9.64
N THR A 91 19.08 15.49 9.12
CA THR A 91 19.17 14.24 8.36
C THR A 91 19.06 14.60 6.89
N VAL A 92 20.16 14.47 6.15
CA VAL A 92 20.11 14.64 4.71
C VAL A 92 19.58 13.33 4.12
N VAL A 93 18.27 13.22 4.01
CA VAL A 93 17.63 12.14 3.24
C VAL A 93 17.71 12.51 1.75
N ALA A 94 18.93 12.68 1.23
CA ALA A 94 19.13 12.77 -0.21
C ALA A 94 18.81 11.42 -0.85
N PHE A 95 18.39 11.42 -2.11
CA PHE A 95 18.15 10.21 -2.91
C PHE A 95 19.45 9.37 -3.03
N GLY A 96 19.76 8.57 -2.00
CA GLY A 96 21.00 7.80 -1.87
C GLY A 96 21.27 7.33 -0.43
N GLN A 97 22.24 6.42 -0.26
CA GLN A 97 22.84 6.17 1.06
C GLN A 97 23.52 7.48 1.48
N GLY A 98 23.10 8.09 2.58
CA GLY A 98 23.77 9.30 3.07
C GLY A 98 25.19 8.99 3.56
N ASP A 99 25.99 10.04 3.75
CA ASP A 99 27.43 9.93 4.02
C ASP A 99 27.75 9.31 5.39
N THR A 100 26.75 9.22 6.27
CA THR A 100 26.89 8.60 7.59
C THR A 100 26.02 7.35 7.75
N GLN A 101 26.40 6.49 8.70
CA GLN A 101 25.57 5.34 9.09
C GLN A 101 24.23 5.78 9.70
N LEU A 102 24.14 6.99 10.29
CA LEU A 102 22.87 7.55 10.78
C LEU A 102 21.94 7.92 9.62
N ASP A 103 22.48 8.52 8.55
CA ASP A 103 21.70 8.83 7.35
C ASP A 103 21.28 7.57 6.59
N THR A 104 22.18 6.58 6.49
CA THR A 104 21.86 5.27 5.91
C THR A 104 20.73 4.59 6.69
N ALA A 105 20.79 4.60 8.03
CA ALA A 105 19.72 4.07 8.86
C ALA A 105 18.39 4.82 8.66
N ALA A 106 18.43 6.15 8.58
CA ALA A 106 17.25 6.97 8.33
C ALA A 106 16.63 6.69 6.95
N TYR A 107 17.45 6.58 5.91
CA TYR A 107 17.01 6.20 4.56
C TYR A 107 16.25 4.88 4.57
N TRP A 108 16.81 3.83 5.20
CA TRP A 108 16.16 2.53 5.21
C TRP A 108 14.91 2.50 6.10
N LEU A 109 14.84 3.30 7.16
CA LEU A 109 13.61 3.48 7.94
C LEU A 109 12.50 4.12 7.12
N ASN A 110 12.78 5.22 6.42
CA ASN A 110 11.81 5.87 5.56
C ASN A 110 11.35 4.94 4.43
N TYR A 111 12.29 4.27 3.77
CA TYR A 111 11.97 3.31 2.71
C TYR A 111 11.11 2.14 3.20
N ALA A 112 11.34 1.67 4.43
CA ALA A 112 10.53 0.63 5.04
C ALA A 112 9.14 1.16 5.44
N ALA A 113 9.03 2.39 5.96
CA ALA A 113 7.77 3.02 6.32
C ALA A 113 6.87 3.27 5.10
N GLU A 114 7.44 3.77 4.00
CA GLU A 114 6.75 3.91 2.71
C GLU A 114 6.23 2.56 2.21
N ALA A 115 7.03 1.51 2.33
CA ALA A 115 6.61 0.16 1.95
C ALA A 115 5.45 -0.36 2.82
N VAL A 116 5.42 -0.07 4.13
CA VAL A 116 4.26 -0.41 4.98
C VAL A 116 3.03 0.38 4.55
N ALA A 117 3.16 1.69 4.28
CA ALA A 117 2.05 2.52 3.82
C ALA A 117 1.48 2.02 2.49
N TYR A 118 2.34 1.63 1.54
CA TYR A 118 1.93 1.02 0.27
C TYR A 118 1.25 -0.34 0.48
N GLN A 119 1.75 -1.17 1.41
CA GLN A 119 1.18 -2.48 1.73
C GLN A 119 -0.23 -2.36 2.34
N LYS A 120 -0.45 -1.37 3.20
CA LYS A 120 -1.75 -1.15 3.88
C LYS A 120 -2.91 -0.91 2.92
N ILE A 121 -2.63 -0.31 1.77
CA ILE A 121 -3.63 0.03 0.76
C ILE A 121 -3.77 -1.04 -0.35
N GLN A 122 -3.00 -2.13 -0.29
CA GLN A 122 -3.14 -3.22 -1.25
C GLN A 122 -4.49 -3.93 -1.09
N ASP A 123 -5.10 -4.24 -2.22
CA ASP A 123 -6.34 -5.01 -2.30
C ASP A 123 -6.04 -6.50 -2.55
N TYR A 124 -6.52 -7.35 -1.65
CA TYR A 124 -6.45 -8.80 -1.76
C TYR A 124 -7.81 -9.45 -2.01
N THR A 125 -8.80 -8.66 -2.45
CA THR A 125 -10.12 -9.15 -2.83
C THR A 125 -9.99 -10.26 -3.87
N PRO A 126 -10.47 -11.48 -3.62
CA PRO A 126 -10.39 -12.57 -4.58
C PRO A 126 -11.28 -12.36 -5.80
N SER A 127 -10.76 -12.61 -7.00
CA SER A 127 -11.62 -12.82 -8.16
C SER A 127 -12.31 -14.20 -8.03
N LEU A 128 -13.57 -14.19 -7.62
CA LEU A 128 -14.31 -15.42 -7.29
C LEU A 128 -14.64 -16.23 -8.56
N ASN A 129 -14.08 -17.43 -8.63
CA ASN A 129 -14.47 -18.48 -9.56
C ASN A 129 -15.39 -19.46 -8.83
N LEU A 130 -16.67 -19.47 -9.19
CA LEU A 130 -17.67 -20.31 -8.51
C LEU A 130 -17.41 -21.81 -8.67
N SER A 131 -16.68 -22.21 -9.72
CA SER A 131 -16.25 -23.59 -9.93
C SER A 131 -15.13 -24.02 -8.99
N SER A 132 -14.35 -23.06 -8.44
CA SER A 132 -13.27 -23.33 -7.50
C SER A 132 -12.99 -22.13 -6.59
N LEU A 133 -13.77 -22.00 -5.52
CA LEU A 133 -13.53 -20.96 -4.51
C LEU A 133 -12.16 -21.11 -3.86
N SER A 134 -11.75 -22.35 -3.55
CA SER A 134 -10.43 -22.63 -2.96
C SER A 134 -9.30 -22.12 -3.86
N GLY A 135 -9.42 -22.29 -5.18
CA GLY A 135 -8.46 -21.75 -6.14
C GLY A 135 -8.37 -20.23 -6.09
N SER A 136 -9.52 -19.53 -6.09
CA SER A 136 -9.57 -18.07 -5.98
C SER A 136 -8.87 -17.54 -4.72
N PHE A 137 -9.09 -18.18 -3.57
CA PHE A 137 -8.45 -17.77 -2.32
C PHE A 137 -6.96 -18.14 -2.28
N THR A 138 -6.57 -19.30 -2.80
CA THR A 138 -5.16 -19.72 -2.81
C THR A 138 -4.28 -18.72 -3.56
N ILE A 139 -4.78 -18.17 -4.67
CA ILE A 139 -4.08 -17.13 -5.43
C ILE A 139 -3.83 -15.90 -4.55
N GLN A 140 -4.87 -15.37 -3.90
CA GLN A 140 -4.71 -14.17 -3.08
C GLN A 140 -3.92 -14.39 -1.79
N ILE A 141 -4.02 -15.58 -1.19
CA ILE A 141 -3.16 -15.97 -0.07
C ILE A 141 -1.69 -15.94 -0.50
N ASN A 142 -1.37 -16.47 -1.69
CA ASN A 142 -0.01 -16.48 -2.21
C ASN A 142 0.49 -15.07 -2.54
N SER A 143 -0.35 -14.22 -3.14
CA SER A 143 -0.03 -12.80 -3.38
C SER A 143 0.28 -12.08 -2.07
N LEU A 144 -0.64 -12.14 -1.09
CA LEU A 144 -0.45 -11.55 0.24
C LEU A 144 0.82 -12.06 0.91
N LYS A 145 1.05 -13.38 0.90
CA LYS A 145 2.26 -13.98 1.49
C LYS A 145 3.54 -13.49 0.81
N GLY A 146 3.53 -13.38 -0.52
CA GLY A 146 4.65 -12.86 -1.29
C GLY A 146 4.99 -11.42 -0.92
N ASP A 147 3.98 -10.56 -0.93
CA ASP A 147 4.13 -9.13 -0.63
C ASP A 147 4.56 -8.89 0.81
N LEU A 148 3.96 -9.60 1.78
CA LEU A 148 4.39 -9.55 3.18
C LEU A 148 5.82 -10.07 3.37
N GLY A 149 6.26 -11.03 2.53
CA GLY A 149 7.64 -11.50 2.52
C GLY A 149 8.62 -10.41 2.05
N VAL A 150 8.27 -9.69 0.99
CA VAL A 150 9.05 -8.53 0.51
C VAL A 150 9.09 -7.44 1.56
N LEU A 151 7.95 -7.11 2.17
CA LEU A 151 7.86 -6.10 3.23
C LEU A 151 8.74 -6.48 4.42
N LYS A 152 8.64 -7.72 4.91
CA LYS A 152 9.49 -8.24 6.00
C LYS A 152 10.97 -8.00 5.72
N ASN A 153 11.45 -8.25 4.51
CA ASN A 153 12.86 -8.05 4.17
C ASN A 153 13.29 -6.58 4.23
N LYS A 154 12.42 -5.64 3.83
CA LYS A 154 12.66 -4.20 3.98
C LYS A 154 12.73 -3.78 5.44
N ILE A 155 11.82 -4.30 6.28
CA ILE A 155 11.85 -4.05 7.73
C ILE A 155 13.13 -4.60 8.37
N LEU A 156 13.53 -5.83 8.02
CA LEU A 156 14.77 -6.43 8.53
C LEU A 156 16.01 -5.64 8.09
N ARG A 157 16.00 -5.10 6.87
CA ARG A 157 17.07 -4.23 6.41
C ARG A 157 17.15 -2.96 7.24
N ALA A 158 16.03 -2.27 7.47
CA ALA A 158 15.98 -1.08 8.32
C ALA A 158 16.49 -1.37 9.75
N LYS A 159 16.03 -2.47 10.36
CA LYS A 159 16.52 -2.94 11.66
C LYS A 159 18.04 -3.13 11.67
N SER A 160 18.59 -3.76 10.64
CA SER A 160 20.03 -4.00 10.54
C SER A 160 20.82 -2.70 10.45
N GLU A 161 20.34 -1.70 9.72
CA GLU A 161 21.06 -0.43 9.57
C GLU A 161 20.98 0.44 10.83
N VAL A 162 19.84 0.42 11.53
CA VAL A 162 19.73 1.06 12.85
C VAL A 162 20.66 0.37 13.85
N LYS A 163 20.76 -0.97 13.85
CA LYS A 163 21.69 -1.67 14.72
C LYS A 163 23.14 -1.25 14.46
N LYS A 164 23.57 -1.16 13.20
CA LYS A 164 24.92 -0.69 12.86
C LYS A 164 25.17 0.74 13.36
N ALA A 165 24.15 1.61 13.28
CA ALA A 165 24.25 2.96 13.84
C ALA A 165 24.44 2.93 15.36
N VAL A 166 23.67 2.11 16.09
CA VAL A 166 23.87 1.91 17.54
C VAL A 166 25.31 1.45 17.82
N ASP A 167 25.77 0.38 17.15
CA ASP A 167 27.10 -0.19 17.37
C ASP A 167 28.25 0.83 17.12
N GLN A 168 28.03 1.79 16.22
CA GLN A 168 29.01 2.81 15.87
C GLN A 168 28.99 4.02 16.82
N TYR A 169 27.81 4.45 17.28
CA TYR A 169 27.61 5.75 17.93
C TYR A 169 27.21 5.67 19.42
N ASP A 170 26.93 4.47 19.96
CA ASP A 170 26.59 4.25 21.38
C ASP A 170 27.78 3.61 22.13
N LYS A 171 28.93 4.30 22.10
CA LYS A 171 30.16 3.89 22.82
C LYS A 171 30.31 4.62 24.15
#